data_AF-A0A1X4Y005-F1
#
_entry.id   AF-A0A1X4Y005-F1
#
_cell.length_a   1.000
_cell.length_b   1.000
_cell.length_c   1.000
_cell.angle_alpha   90.00
_cell.angle_beta   90.00
_cell.angle_gamma   90.00
#
_symmetry.space_group_name_H-M   'P 1'
#
loop_
_entity.id
_entity.type
_entity.pdbx_description
1 polymer ?
#
loop_
_entity_poly.entity_id
_entity_poly.type
_entity_poly.pdbx_seq_one_letter_code
_entity_poly.pdbx_strand_id
1 'polypeptide(L)'
;MYKLEVADLIFSDNKNQAQIIFEDENGDFYAFSLTPERARLVYLLVYQTYVPKNTIYEVFLNFTGALGIKVKSVVIEDVENLSAYLVLETQDLQDMKMTICTQDAFVVGLMSKAEFYIKKDTCFVDHVEYCWLDFVKRFLGG
;
A
#
# COMPACT_ATOMS: atom_id res chain seq x y z
N MET A 1 -2.95 -15.63 -1.04
CA MET A 1 -2.69 -14.19 -1.12
C MET A 1 -1.91 -13.95 -2.39
N TYR A 2 -2.01 -12.78 -2.99
CA TYR A 2 -1.14 -12.36 -4.08
C TYR A 2 -0.16 -11.32 -3.55
N LYS A 3 1.10 -11.42 -3.97
CA LYS A 3 2.11 -10.40 -3.67
C LYS A 3 1.84 -9.18 -4.52
N LEU A 4 1.99 -8.00 -3.92
CA LEU A 4 1.77 -6.72 -4.58
C LEU A 4 3.08 -5.93 -4.67
N GLU A 5 3.28 -5.28 -5.81
CA GLU A 5 4.33 -4.30 -6.03
C GLU A 5 3.72 -2.94 -6.36
N VAL A 6 4.31 -1.86 -5.85
CA VAL A 6 3.84 -0.51 -6.19
C VAL A 6 4.19 -0.22 -7.64
N ALA A 7 3.17 -0.09 -8.48
CA ALA A 7 3.32 0.19 -9.90
C ALA A 7 3.38 1.69 -10.17
N ASP A 8 2.49 2.48 -9.55
CA ASP A 8 2.42 3.93 -9.77
C ASP A 8 1.67 4.67 -8.66
N LEU A 9 1.72 6.00 -8.68
CA LEU A 9 0.94 6.90 -7.84
C LEU A 9 0.35 8.03 -8.71
N ILE A 10 -0.97 8.01 -8.88
CA ILE A 10 -1.70 8.98 -9.70
C ILE A 10 -2.27 10.09 -8.82
N PHE A 11 -2.16 11.34 -9.30
CA PHE A 11 -2.85 12.49 -8.72
C PHE A 11 -3.90 12.99 -9.70
N SER A 12 -5.12 13.25 -9.21
CA SER A 12 -6.14 13.91 -10.01
C SER A 12 -5.72 15.34 -10.36
N ASP A 13 -6.23 15.87 -11.49
CA ASP A 13 -5.93 17.23 -11.95
C ASP A 13 -6.28 18.32 -10.93
N ASN A 14 -7.30 18.08 -10.11
CA ASN A 14 -7.70 18.97 -9.01
C ASN A 14 -6.89 18.78 -7.72
N LYS A 15 -5.89 17.86 -7.71
CA LYS A 15 -5.01 17.48 -6.59
C LYS A 15 -5.71 17.07 -5.29
N ASN A 16 -7.02 16.89 -5.32
CA ASN A 16 -7.81 16.53 -4.14
C ASN A 16 -8.00 15.03 -4.00
N GLN A 17 -7.64 14.25 -5.01
CA GLN A 17 -7.67 12.80 -4.98
C GLN A 17 -6.33 12.27 -5.47
N ALA A 18 -5.79 11.29 -4.76
CA ALA A 18 -4.63 10.55 -5.21
C ALA A 18 -4.91 9.07 -5.05
N GLN A 19 -4.31 8.24 -5.89
CA GLN A 19 -4.47 6.80 -5.87
C GLN A 19 -3.11 6.13 -5.99
N ILE A 20 -2.81 5.22 -5.06
CA ILE A 20 -1.67 4.32 -5.20
C ILE A 20 -2.13 3.11 -6.00
N ILE A 21 -1.32 2.71 -6.99
CA ILE A 21 -1.57 1.56 -7.84
C ILE A 21 -0.58 0.47 -7.46
N PHE A 22 -1.12 -0.72 -7.19
CA PHE A 22 -0.36 -1.95 -7.05
C PHE A 22 -0.59 -2.86 -8.25
N GLU A 23 0.42 -3.62 -8.63
CA GLU A 23 0.36 -4.73 -9.58
C GLU A 23 0.66 -6.02 -8.83
N ASP A 24 -0.09 -7.09 -9.11
CA ASP A 24 0.19 -8.41 -8.56
C ASP A 24 1.06 -9.29 -9.46
N GLU A 25 1.39 -10.49 -8.96
CA GLU A 25 2.19 -11.47 -9.70
C GLU A 25 1.52 -12.01 -10.99
N ASN A 26 0.22 -11.78 -11.18
CA ASN A 26 -0.53 -12.16 -12.38
C ASN A 26 -0.67 -11.02 -13.39
N GLY A 27 -0.22 -9.80 -13.04
CA GLY A 27 -0.39 -8.59 -13.84
C GLY A 27 -1.73 -7.88 -13.64
N ASP A 28 -2.48 -8.22 -12.58
CA ASP A 28 -3.71 -7.53 -12.21
C ASP A 28 -3.37 -6.24 -11.43
N PHE A 29 -4.10 -5.16 -11.73
CA PHE A 29 -3.88 -3.85 -11.11
C PHE A 29 -4.95 -3.51 -10.06
N TYR A 30 -4.50 -2.90 -8.96
CA TYR A 30 -5.34 -2.50 -7.83
C TYR A 30 -5.07 -1.03 -7.48
N ALA A 31 -6.08 -0.17 -7.61
CA ALA A 31 -6.00 1.23 -7.17
C ALA A 31 -6.67 1.45 -5.82
N PHE A 32 -5.95 2.13 -4.92
CA PHE A 32 -6.47 2.53 -3.62
C PHE A 32 -6.43 4.04 -3.46
N SER A 33 -7.57 4.64 -3.17
CA SER A 33 -7.69 6.06 -2.90
C SER A 33 -6.98 6.47 -1.61
N LEU A 34 -6.23 7.57 -1.68
CA LEU A 34 -5.52 8.19 -0.59
C LEU A 34 -6.11 9.56 -0.28
N THR A 35 -6.20 9.89 1.01
CA THR A 35 -6.41 11.26 1.45
C THR A 35 -5.23 12.15 1.03
N PRO A 36 -5.42 13.47 0.84
CA PRO A 36 -4.32 14.37 0.44
C PRO A 36 -3.11 14.32 1.37
N GLU A 37 -3.34 14.18 2.67
CA GLU A 37 -2.27 14.06 3.68
C GLU A 37 -1.45 12.78 3.50
N ARG A 38 -2.13 11.63 3.29
CA ARG A 38 -1.48 10.33 3.06
C ARG A 38 -0.80 10.28 1.71
N ALA A 39 -1.43 10.84 0.68
CA ALA A 39 -0.87 10.93 -0.67
C ALA A 39 0.49 11.59 -0.71
N ARG A 40 0.66 12.71 0.00
CA ARG A 40 1.95 13.41 0.09
C ARG A 40 3.02 12.55 0.74
N LEU A 41 2.68 11.83 1.81
CA LEU A 41 3.62 10.98 2.52
C LEU A 41 4.01 9.75 1.69
N VAL A 42 3.02 9.07 1.12
CA VAL A 42 3.21 7.93 0.21
C VAL A 42 4.06 8.34 -0.99
N TYR A 43 3.81 9.50 -1.60
CA TYR A 43 4.64 10.04 -2.69
C TYR A 43 6.12 10.11 -2.30
N LEU A 44 6.41 10.74 -1.16
CA LEU A 44 7.78 10.89 -0.70
C LEU A 44 8.46 9.53 -0.45
N LEU A 45 7.69 8.55 0.03
CA LEU A 45 8.19 7.20 0.31
C LEU A 45 8.42 6.38 -0.97
N VAL A 46 7.47 6.37 -1.90
CA VAL A 46 7.56 5.67 -3.19
C VAL A 46 8.75 6.18 -4.00
N TYR A 47 8.90 7.51 -4.10
CA TYR A 47 10.01 8.13 -4.82
C TYR A 47 11.31 8.22 -4.00
N GLN A 48 11.37 7.62 -2.81
CA GLN A 48 12.56 7.59 -1.94
C GLN A 48 13.13 8.98 -1.63
N THR A 49 12.28 10.01 -1.58
CA THR A 49 12.63 11.40 -1.27
C THR A 49 12.20 11.83 0.13
N TYR A 50 11.69 10.88 0.92
CA TYR A 50 11.28 11.12 2.30
C TYR A 50 12.46 11.49 3.19
N VAL A 51 12.29 12.56 3.97
CA VAL A 51 13.25 12.99 5.01
C VAL A 51 12.59 12.79 6.37
N PRO A 52 13.26 12.13 7.34
CA PRO A 52 12.70 11.87 8.66
C PRO A 52 12.25 13.15 9.39
N LYS A 53 11.07 13.09 10.02
CA LYS A 53 10.44 14.26 10.68
C LYS A 53 9.75 13.95 12.01
N ASN A 54 10.06 12.82 12.66
CA ASN A 54 9.41 12.35 13.89
C ASN A 54 7.88 12.24 13.74
N THR A 55 7.43 11.69 12.60
CA THR A 55 6.00 11.41 12.42
C THR A 55 5.52 10.33 13.38
N ILE A 56 4.19 10.22 13.60
CA ILE A 56 3.61 9.15 14.44
C ILE A 56 4.05 7.75 13.97
N TYR A 57 4.27 7.57 12.67
CA TYR A 57 4.76 6.32 12.09
C TYR A 57 6.22 6.04 12.44
N GLU A 58 7.08 7.06 12.44
CA GLU A 58 8.46 6.90 12.89
C GLU A 58 8.50 6.55 14.38
N VAL A 59 7.69 7.22 15.19
CA VAL A 59 7.57 6.91 16.63
C VAL A 59 7.12 5.47 16.81
N PHE A 60 6.10 5.03 16.08
CA PHE A 60 5.63 3.65 16.09
C PHE A 60 6.73 2.66 15.70
N LEU A 61 7.40 2.87 14.56
CA LEU A 61 8.46 1.98 14.06
C LEU A 61 9.69 1.95 14.96
N ASN A 62 10.06 3.08 15.56
CA ASN A 62 11.16 3.13 16.53
C ASN A 62 10.78 2.39 17.82
N PHE A 63 9.54 2.53 18.28
CA PHE A 63 9.04 1.83 19.46
C PHE A 63 8.99 0.31 19.24
N THR A 64 8.39 -0.16 18.14
CA THR A 64 8.35 -1.60 17.83
C THR A 64 9.76 -2.14 17.59
N GLY A 65 10.63 -1.39 16.90
CA GLY A 65 12.03 -1.73 16.71
C GLY A 65 12.81 -1.86 18.02
N ALA A 66 12.56 -0.99 19.00
CA ALA A 66 13.18 -1.06 20.33
C ALA A 66 12.74 -2.32 21.11
N LEU A 67 11.54 -2.83 20.84
CA LEU A 67 11.04 -4.11 21.37
C LEU A 67 11.53 -5.32 20.55
N GLY A 68 12.34 -5.10 19.51
CA GLY A 68 12.80 -6.15 18.61
C GLY A 68 11.73 -6.70 17.68
N ILE A 69 10.67 -5.94 17.44
CA ILE A 69 9.55 -6.30 16.57
C ILE A 69 9.76 -5.61 15.22
N LYS A 70 9.65 -6.37 14.12
CA LYS A 70 9.78 -5.86 12.75
C LYS A 70 8.46 -5.97 12.02
N VAL A 71 8.16 -4.98 11.17
CA VAL A 71 7.05 -5.09 10.21
C VAL A 71 7.52 -5.95 9.05
N LYS A 72 6.97 -7.17 8.93
CA LYS A 72 7.35 -8.15 7.91
C LYS A 72 6.57 -7.92 6.62
N SER A 73 5.25 -7.78 6.76
CA SER A 73 4.38 -7.57 5.62
C SER A 73 3.13 -6.77 5.98
N VAL A 74 2.52 -6.18 4.97
CA VAL A 74 1.20 -5.59 5.00
C VAL A 74 0.26 -6.50 4.23
N VAL A 75 -0.89 -6.82 4.80
CA VAL A 75 -1.91 -7.60 4.12
C VAL A 75 -3.20 -6.79 4.05
N ILE A 76 -3.65 -6.54 2.82
CA ILE A 76 -4.96 -5.94 2.54
C ILE A 76 -6.00 -7.05 2.69
N GLU A 77 -6.87 -6.89 3.69
CA GLU A 77 -7.85 -7.89 4.09
C GLU A 77 -9.20 -7.69 3.42
N ASP A 78 -9.56 -6.44 3.12
CA ASP A 78 -10.82 -6.07 2.48
C ASP A 78 -10.64 -4.74 1.72
N VAL A 79 -10.87 -4.77 0.41
CA VAL A 79 -10.76 -3.60 -0.48
C VAL A 79 -11.95 -2.66 -0.27
N GLU A 80 -13.16 -3.19 -0.04
CA GLU A 80 -14.37 -2.38 0.12
C GLU A 80 -14.37 -1.66 1.47
N ASN A 81 -14.00 -2.39 2.53
CA ASN A 81 -13.95 -1.85 3.88
C ASN A 81 -12.62 -1.14 4.20
N LEU A 82 -11.69 -1.07 3.24
CA LEU A 82 -10.36 -0.49 3.40
C LEU A 82 -9.64 -1.02 4.65
N SER A 83 -9.76 -2.31 4.92
CA SER A 83 -9.16 -2.96 6.08
C SER A 83 -7.83 -3.65 5.71
N ALA A 84 -6.85 -3.49 6.59
CA ALA A 84 -5.56 -4.14 6.45
C ALA A 84 -5.05 -4.61 7.82
N TYR A 85 -4.06 -5.48 7.80
CA TYR A 85 -3.27 -5.80 8.98
C TYR A 85 -1.79 -5.85 8.66
N LEU A 86 -0.99 -5.47 9.64
CA LEU A 86 0.45 -5.70 9.64
C LEU A 86 0.74 -7.10 10.19
N VAL A 87 1.64 -7.81 9.54
CA VAL A 87 2.32 -8.97 10.12
C VAL A 87 3.60 -8.45 10.76
N LEU A 88 3.68 -8.62 12.08
CA LEU A 88 4.79 -8.19 12.91
C LEU A 88 5.57 -9.42 13.36
N GLU A 89 6.87 -9.47 13.07
CA GLU A 89 7.74 -10.56 13.48
C GLU A 89 8.51 -10.17 14.74
N THR A 90 8.42 -11.00 15.78
CA THR A 90 9.18 -10.81 17.03
C THR A 90 10.59 -11.39 16.93
N GLN A 91 11.44 -11.09 17.91
CA GLN A 91 12.79 -11.69 18.01
C GLN A 91 12.78 -13.22 18.06
N ASP A 92 11.71 -13.81 18.61
CA ASP A 92 11.52 -15.26 18.70
C ASP A 92 10.92 -15.87 17.42
N LEU A 93 10.90 -15.12 16.31
CA LEU A 93 10.33 -15.52 15.01
C LEU A 93 8.84 -15.88 15.09
N GLN A 94 8.11 -15.28 16.03
CA GLN A 94 6.66 -15.40 16.10
C GLN A 94 6.01 -14.25 15.33
N ASP A 95 5.02 -14.60 14.50
CA ASP A 95 4.24 -13.63 13.75
C ASP A 95 3.00 -13.21 14.55
N MET A 96 2.86 -11.91 14.79
CA MET A 96 1.68 -11.27 15.37
C MET A 96 0.95 -10.46 14.31
N LYS A 97 -0.37 -10.35 14.43
CA LYS A 97 -1.19 -9.53 13.53
C LYS A 97 -1.70 -8.29 14.25
N MET A 98 -1.58 -7.14 13.60
CA MET A 98 -2.12 -5.88 14.11
C MET A 98 -2.99 -5.24 13.04
N THR A 99 -4.28 -5.09 13.32
CA THR A 99 -5.23 -4.42 12.41
C THR A 99 -4.91 -2.94 12.31
N ILE A 100 -5.01 -2.40 11.10
CA ILE A 100 -4.74 -0.99 10.79
C ILE A 100 -5.61 -0.56 9.59
N CYS A 101 -5.87 0.73 9.44
CA CYS A 101 -6.53 1.20 8.23
C CYS A 101 -5.57 1.07 7.03
N THR A 102 -6.11 0.79 5.85
CA THR A 102 -5.30 0.50 4.64
C THR A 102 -4.34 1.65 4.29
N GLN A 103 -4.77 2.92 4.41
CA GLN A 103 -3.90 4.05 4.08
C GLN A 103 -2.71 4.19 5.02
N ASP A 104 -2.90 3.95 6.32
CA ASP A 104 -1.79 3.94 7.28
C ASP A 104 -0.89 2.72 7.06
N ALA A 105 -1.48 1.59 6.66
CA ALA A 105 -0.72 0.38 6.31
C ALA A 105 0.25 0.63 5.16
N PHE A 106 -0.16 1.39 4.13
CA PHE A 106 0.73 1.78 3.03
C PHE A 106 1.92 2.59 3.53
N VAL A 107 1.67 3.59 4.38
CA VAL A 107 2.74 4.42 4.95
C VAL A 107 3.72 3.57 5.76
N VAL A 108 3.21 2.76 6.70
CA VAL A 108 4.03 1.92 7.57
C VAL A 108 4.80 0.88 6.75
N GLY A 109 4.14 0.22 5.79
CA GLY A 109 4.76 -0.76 4.91
C GLY A 109 5.88 -0.18 4.06
N LEU A 110 5.64 0.98 3.44
CA LEU A 110 6.66 1.67 2.64
C LEU A 110 7.84 2.13 3.49
N MET A 111 7.59 2.72 4.67
CA MET A 111 8.64 3.18 5.59
C MET A 111 9.50 2.02 6.11
N SER A 112 8.88 0.89 6.43
CA SER A 112 9.56 -0.30 6.93
C SER A 112 10.14 -1.19 5.82
N LYS A 113 9.86 -0.86 4.55
CA LYS A 113 10.17 -1.69 3.37
C LYS A 113 9.59 -3.10 3.49
N ALA A 114 8.40 -3.21 4.09
CA ALA A 114 7.67 -4.46 4.22
C ALA A 114 7.06 -4.89 2.87
N GLU A 115 6.84 -6.19 2.72
CA GLU A 115 6.15 -6.73 1.54
C GLU A 115 4.65 -6.45 1.61
N PHE A 116 4.02 -6.22 0.46
CA PHE A 116 2.57 -6.03 0.37
C PHE A 116 1.89 -7.29 -0.19
N TYR A 117 0.73 -7.61 0.37
CA TYR A 117 -0.10 -8.73 -0.07
C TYR A 117 -1.58 -8.35 -0.06
N ILE A 118 -2.36 -9.04 -0.89
CA ILE A 118 -3.83 -8.97 -0.88
C ILE A 118 -4.44 -10.38 -0.76
N LYS A 119 -5.57 -10.49 -0.05
CA LYS A 119 -6.31 -11.77 0.01
C LYS A 119 -6.91 -12.09 -1.36
N LYS A 120 -6.94 -13.38 -1.70
CA LYS A 120 -7.51 -13.85 -2.99
C LYS A 120 -9.01 -13.57 -3.06
N ASP A 121 -9.69 -13.76 -1.94
CA ASP A 121 -11.16 -13.65 -1.85
C ASP A 121 -11.65 -12.20 -1.91
N THR A 122 -10.76 -11.22 -1.79
CA THR A 122 -11.05 -9.79 -1.97
C THR A 122 -10.82 -9.27 -3.37
N CYS A 123 -10.34 -10.13 -4.28
CA CYS A 123 -10.13 -9.79 -5.68
C CYS A 123 -11.46 -9.87 -6.44
N PHE A 124 -12.42 -9.03 -6.08
CA PHE A 124 -13.60 -8.78 -6.90
C PHE A 124 -13.53 -7.35 -7.41
N VAL A 125 -12.76 -7.18 -8.49
CA VAL A 125 -12.90 -6.00 -9.34
C VAL A 125 -13.55 -6.50 -10.62
N ASP A 126 -14.80 -6.07 -10.85
CA ASP A 126 -15.45 -6.16 -12.14
C ASP A 126 -14.45 -5.69 -13.20
N HIS A 127 -14.06 -6.59 -14.11
CA HIS A 127 -13.04 -6.39 -15.15
C HIS A 127 -13.33 -5.25 -16.15
N VAL A 128 -14.30 -4.37 -15.88
CA VAL A 128 -14.86 -3.44 -16.85
C VAL A 128 -14.19 -2.06 -16.82
N GLU A 129 -13.67 -1.59 -15.68
CA GLU A 129 -13.12 -0.21 -15.60
C GLU A 129 -11.63 -0.12 -16.00
N TYR A 130 -10.81 -1.12 -15.72
CA TYR A 130 -9.39 -1.13 -16.13
C TYR A 130 -9.17 -1.50 -17.62
N CYS A 131 -10.14 -2.17 -18.25
CA CYS A 131 -10.09 -2.42 -19.70
C CYS A 131 -10.01 -1.11 -20.50
N TRP A 132 -10.58 0.00 -20.01
CA TRP A 132 -10.53 1.28 -20.72
C TRP A 132 -9.13 1.90 -20.72
N LEU A 133 -8.40 1.83 -19.60
CA LEU A 133 -7.04 2.37 -19.50
C LEU A 133 -6.04 1.57 -20.34
N ASP A 134 -6.17 0.23 -20.36
CA ASP A 134 -5.33 -0.63 -21.20
C ASP A 134 -5.71 -0.52 -22.68
N PHE A 135 -6.99 -0.34 -23.01
CA PHE A 135 -7.46 -0.04 -24.38
C PHE A 135 -6.93 1.30 -24.89
N VAL A 136 -6.97 2.38 -24.09
CA VAL A 136 -6.47 3.71 -24.50
C VAL A 136 -4.97 3.67 -24.72
N LYS A 137 -4.20 3.05 -23.81
CA LYS A 137 -2.75 2.92 -23.97
C LYS A 137 -2.37 2.09 -25.20
N ARG A 138 -3.10 1.00 -25.49
CA ARG A 138 -2.76 0.10 -26.60
C ARG A 138 -3.26 0.55 -27.98
N PHE A 139 -4.39 1.25 -28.05
CA PHE A 139 -5.06 1.53 -29.34
C PHE A 139 -5.17 3.00 -29.71
N LEU A 140 -5.03 3.93 -28.76
CA LEU A 140 -5.17 5.37 -29.02
C LEU A 140 -3.88 6.17 -28.78
N GLY A 141 -2.85 5.56 -28.18
CA GLY A 141 -1.54 6.17 -27.92
C GLY A 141 -0.50 5.99 -29.03
N GLY A 142 -0.93 5.95 -30.30
CA GLY A 142 -0.07 5.88 -31.50
C GLY A 142 0.17 7.24 -32.13
#